data_AF-A0A512ASJ9-F1
#
_entry.id   AF-A0A512ASJ9-F1
#
_cell.length_a   1.000
_cell.length_b   1.000
_cell.length_c   1.000
_cell.angle_alpha   90.00
_cell.angle_beta   90.00
_cell.angle_gamma   90.00
#
_symmetry.space_group_name_H-M   'P 1'
#
loop_
_entity.id
_entity.type
_entity.pdbx_description
1 polymer ?
#
loop_
_entity_poly.entity_id
_entity_poly.type
_entity_poly.pdbx_seq_one_letter_code
_entity_poly.pdbx_strand_id
1 'polypeptide(L)'
;MMRLLLVVSLFFVFSVPSFGQVFGFEQLVSLTKRDSAAVSSYVAEKKWILSEAKVPTETTAGRLTWKHSALSKADQFAQNWLVYFYKDNKCRRLSYATLDAKTFEALKRQITSKNMRKVSSKNAKGLSQTTYQWGSYTVMLEQNSNSVDQENKPIKSFEITIDIM
;
A
#
# COMPACT_ATOMS: atom_id res chain seq x y z
N MET A 1 25.08 -6.28 47.59
CA MET A 1 24.12 -5.34 46.96
C MET A 1 24.61 -4.89 45.56
N MET A 2 24.94 -5.82 44.66
CA MET A 2 25.43 -5.48 43.30
C MET A 2 25.05 -6.54 42.24
N ARG A 3 24.04 -7.35 42.54
CA ARG A 3 23.51 -8.40 41.63
C ARG A 3 22.09 -8.12 41.14
N LEU A 4 21.43 -7.10 41.70
CA LEU A 4 20.05 -6.74 41.34
C LEU A 4 19.97 -5.76 40.15
N LEU A 5 21.06 -5.04 39.85
CA LEU A 5 21.10 -4.04 38.77
C LEU A 5 21.25 -4.64 37.36
N LEU A 6 21.75 -5.87 37.25
CA LEU A 6 21.94 -6.54 35.96
C LEU A 6 20.66 -7.18 35.39
N VAL A 7 19.66 -7.47 36.24
CA VAL A 7 18.42 -8.11 35.80
C VAL A 7 17.41 -7.08 35.25
N VAL A 8 17.48 -5.82 35.69
CA VAL A 8 16.59 -4.75 35.23
C VAL A 8 17.00 -4.22 33.84
N SER A 9 18.29 -4.31 33.48
CA SER A 9 18.77 -3.90 32.15
C SER A 9 18.44 -4.90 31.04
N LEU A 10 18.15 -6.18 31.37
CA LEU A 10 17.90 -7.22 30.37
C LEU A 10 16.42 -7.27 29.92
N PHE A 11 15.51 -6.67 30.68
CA PHE A 11 14.10 -6.59 30.30
C PHE A 11 13.79 -5.43 29.35
N PHE A 12 14.66 -4.43 29.20
CA PHE A 12 14.42 -3.31 28.26
C PHE A 12 14.67 -3.62 26.78
N VAL A 13 14.90 -4.88 26.41
CA VAL A 13 14.77 -5.35 25.01
C VAL A 13 13.29 -5.65 24.69
N PHE A 14 12.35 -4.97 25.36
CA PHE A 14 10.93 -4.99 25.04
C PHE A 14 10.72 -4.55 23.59
N SER A 15 10.72 -5.55 22.70
CA SER A 15 9.57 -5.87 21.89
C SER A 15 8.85 -4.65 21.37
N VAL A 16 9.52 -3.84 20.54
CA VAL A 16 8.79 -2.89 19.69
C VAL A 16 7.85 -3.78 18.88
N PRO A 17 6.51 -3.69 19.07
CA PRO A 17 5.62 -4.41 18.21
C PRO A 17 5.90 -3.82 16.83
N SER A 18 6.47 -4.61 15.95
CA SER A 18 6.58 -4.29 14.54
C SER A 18 5.15 -4.32 13.99
N PHE A 19 4.34 -3.32 14.37
CA PHE A 19 3.11 -2.99 13.68
C PHE A 19 3.52 -2.83 12.22
N GLY A 20 3.06 -3.75 11.37
CA GLY A 20 3.48 -3.74 9.97
C GLY A 20 3.20 -2.36 9.39
N GLN A 21 4.24 -1.79 8.80
CA GLN A 21 4.23 -0.37 8.46
C GLN A 21 3.34 -0.15 7.24
N VAL A 22 2.39 0.76 7.39
CA VAL A 22 1.68 1.42 6.29
C VAL A 22 2.71 2.12 5.41
N PHE A 23 2.54 2.03 4.09
CA PHE A 23 3.49 2.64 3.16
C PHE A 23 3.24 4.14 2.99
N GLY A 24 4.31 4.94 3.06
CA GLY A 24 4.32 6.33 2.59
C GLY A 24 4.48 6.43 1.07
N PHE A 25 4.23 7.60 0.49
CA PHE A 25 4.24 7.76 -0.97
C PHE A 25 5.62 7.50 -1.58
N GLU A 26 6.69 7.97 -0.95
CA GLU A 26 8.07 7.70 -1.40
C GLU A 26 8.41 6.21 -1.36
N GLN A 27 7.90 5.48 -0.36
CA GLN A 27 8.09 4.05 -0.28
C GLN A 27 7.39 3.37 -1.45
N LEU A 28 6.12 3.73 -1.74
CA LEU A 28 5.39 3.23 -2.89
C LEU A 28 6.14 3.49 -4.21
N VAL A 29 6.63 4.72 -4.42
CA VAL A 29 7.46 5.05 -5.60
C VAL A 29 8.74 4.22 -5.62
N SER A 30 9.39 4.00 -4.48
CA SER A 30 10.60 3.16 -4.42
C SER A 30 10.34 1.71 -4.80
N LEU A 31 9.15 1.16 -4.51
CA LEU A 31 8.76 -0.20 -4.91
C LEU A 31 8.65 -0.32 -6.43
N THR A 32 8.21 0.73 -7.12
CA THR A 32 8.11 0.75 -8.59
C THR A 32 9.45 0.58 -9.31
N LYS A 33 10.57 0.81 -8.60
CA LYS A 33 11.93 0.74 -9.13
C LYS A 33 12.63 -0.60 -8.86
N ARG A 34 11.97 -1.51 -8.16
CA ARG A 34 12.50 -2.82 -7.76
C ARG A 34 11.91 -3.91 -8.65
N ASP A 35 12.58 -5.06 -8.77
CA ASP A 35 11.95 -6.24 -9.35
C ASP A 35 10.96 -6.90 -8.37
N SER A 36 10.17 -7.86 -8.86
CA SER A 36 9.14 -8.53 -8.07
C SER A 36 9.68 -9.31 -6.86
N ALA A 37 10.89 -9.87 -6.94
CA ALA A 37 11.50 -10.62 -5.84
C ALA A 37 11.97 -9.68 -4.72
N ALA A 38 12.59 -8.56 -5.08
CA ALA A 38 12.98 -7.51 -4.15
C ALA A 38 11.77 -6.81 -3.49
N VAL A 39 10.67 -6.61 -4.23
CA VAL A 39 9.40 -6.15 -3.65
C VAL A 39 8.87 -7.18 -2.66
N SER A 40 8.79 -8.46 -3.05
CA SER A 40 8.29 -9.54 -2.20
C SER A 40 9.03 -9.63 -0.87
N SER A 41 10.37 -9.55 -0.91
CA SER A 41 11.22 -9.58 0.28
C SER A 41 10.95 -8.38 1.20
N TYR A 42 10.91 -7.17 0.62
CA TYR A 42 10.70 -5.95 1.38
C TYR A 42 9.33 -5.87 2.07
N VAL A 43 8.26 -6.30 1.38
CA VAL A 43 6.91 -6.27 1.98
C VAL A 43 6.76 -7.37 3.04
N ALA A 44 7.41 -8.53 2.85
CA ALA A 44 7.44 -9.61 3.84
C ALA A 44 8.15 -9.18 5.14
N GLU A 45 9.26 -8.45 5.06
CA GLU A 45 9.93 -7.84 6.23
C GLU A 45 8.98 -6.94 7.03
N LYS A 46 8.09 -6.23 6.31
CA LYS A 46 7.04 -5.38 6.88
C LYS A 46 5.76 -6.12 7.27
N LYS A 47 5.80 -7.45 7.32
CA LYS A 47 4.68 -8.32 7.74
C LYS A 47 3.46 -8.30 6.80
N TRP A 48 3.64 -7.90 5.55
CA TRP A 48 2.62 -8.08 4.53
C TRP A 48 2.56 -9.54 4.09
N ILE A 49 1.34 -10.06 3.92
CA ILE A 49 1.10 -11.45 3.57
C ILE A 49 0.74 -11.53 2.09
N LEU A 50 1.44 -12.37 1.33
CA LEU A 50 1.09 -12.65 -0.06
C LEU A 50 -0.29 -13.32 -0.11
N SER A 51 -1.22 -12.71 -0.85
CA SER A 51 -2.59 -13.17 -0.99
C SER A 51 -2.85 -13.81 -2.36
N GLU A 52 -2.16 -13.36 -3.40
CA GLU A 52 -2.34 -13.87 -4.76
C GLU A 52 -1.06 -13.65 -5.58
N ALA A 53 -0.73 -14.61 -6.44
CA ALA A 53 0.32 -14.49 -7.44
C ALA A 53 -0.16 -15.01 -8.80
N LYS A 54 0.00 -14.20 -9.83
CA LYS A 54 -0.23 -14.54 -11.24
C LYS A 54 1.02 -14.23 -12.04
N VAL A 55 1.48 -15.21 -12.78
CA VAL A 55 2.67 -15.11 -13.65
C VAL A 55 2.28 -14.34 -14.92
N PRO A 56 3.14 -13.47 -15.46
CA PRO A 56 2.89 -12.80 -16.74
C PRO A 56 2.71 -13.82 -17.87
N THR A 57 1.88 -13.48 -18.84
CA THR A 57 1.79 -14.19 -20.13
C THR A 57 2.33 -13.30 -21.25
N GLU A 58 2.38 -13.80 -22.49
CA GLU A 58 2.75 -12.99 -23.65
C GLU A 58 1.88 -11.72 -23.77
N THR A 59 0.59 -11.86 -23.46
CA THR A 59 -0.43 -10.81 -23.62
C THR A 59 -0.76 -10.06 -22.33
N THR A 60 -0.50 -10.63 -21.15
CA THR A 60 -0.91 -10.04 -19.87
C THR A 60 0.25 -9.84 -18.90
N ALA A 61 0.20 -8.75 -18.13
CA ALA A 61 1.16 -8.53 -17.04
C ALA A 61 0.91 -9.51 -15.90
N GLY A 62 2.00 -9.91 -15.23
CA GLY A 62 1.94 -10.63 -13.97
C GLY A 62 1.38 -9.73 -12.88
N ARG A 63 0.83 -10.36 -11.83
CA ARG A 63 0.22 -9.67 -10.70
C ARG A 63 0.62 -10.34 -9.40
N LEU A 64 1.14 -9.57 -8.45
CA LEU A 64 1.32 -9.99 -7.07
C LEU A 64 0.45 -9.13 -6.18
N THR A 65 -0.32 -9.75 -5.31
CA THR A 65 -1.21 -9.06 -4.37
C THR A 65 -0.81 -9.42 -2.96
N TRP A 66 -0.49 -8.42 -2.14
CA TRP A 66 -0.29 -8.57 -0.71
C TRP A 66 -1.38 -7.88 0.07
N LYS A 67 -1.64 -8.39 1.27
CA LYS A 67 -2.57 -7.82 2.23
C LYS A 67 -1.89 -7.59 3.57
N HIS A 68 -2.32 -6.55 4.26
CA HIS A 68 -1.88 -6.26 5.62
C HIS A 68 -3.08 -5.90 6.50
N SER A 69 -3.22 -6.61 7.63
CA SER A 69 -4.16 -6.26 8.70
C SER A 69 -3.35 -5.77 9.89
N ALA A 70 -3.51 -4.49 10.24
CA ALA A 70 -2.80 -3.88 11.36
C ALA A 70 -3.49 -4.19 12.71
N LEU A 71 -4.68 -4.79 12.71
CA LEU A 71 -5.45 -5.11 13.90
C LEU A 71 -5.79 -6.61 13.95
N SER A 72 -6.07 -7.05 15.19
CA SER A 72 -6.07 -8.44 15.67
C SER A 72 -6.68 -9.49 14.72
N LYS A 73 -6.34 -10.78 14.95
CA LYS A 73 -6.93 -11.95 14.28
C LYS A 73 -8.48 -11.96 14.20
N ALA A 74 -9.18 -11.12 14.98
CA ALA A 74 -10.63 -10.97 14.96
C ALA A 74 -11.14 -10.08 13.80
N ASP A 75 -10.32 -9.16 13.28
CA ASP A 75 -10.67 -8.36 12.10
C ASP A 75 -10.37 -9.17 10.84
N GLN A 76 -11.39 -9.83 10.30
CA GLN A 76 -11.30 -10.61 9.05
C GLN A 76 -11.03 -9.74 7.81
N PHE A 77 -11.05 -8.41 7.97
CA PHE A 77 -10.86 -7.46 6.89
C PHE A 77 -9.38 -7.02 6.84
N ALA A 78 -8.72 -7.33 5.73
CA ALA A 78 -7.46 -6.65 5.44
C ALA A 78 -7.72 -5.14 5.39
N GLN A 79 -6.89 -4.36 6.05
CA GLN A 79 -7.06 -2.91 6.07
C GLN A 79 -6.32 -2.24 4.92
N ASN A 80 -5.32 -2.92 4.37
CA ASN A 80 -4.52 -2.43 3.26
C ASN A 80 -4.20 -3.55 2.26
N TRP A 81 -4.16 -3.19 0.98
CA TRP A 81 -3.76 -4.04 -0.12
C TRP A 81 -2.69 -3.36 -0.95
N LEU A 82 -1.76 -4.16 -1.45
CA LEU A 82 -0.73 -3.74 -2.37
C LEU A 82 -0.78 -4.67 -3.57
N VAL A 83 -1.01 -4.12 -4.75
CA VAL A 83 -1.07 -4.87 -6.00
C VAL A 83 0.06 -4.39 -6.91
N TYR A 84 0.96 -5.30 -7.27
CA TYR A 84 2.11 -5.04 -8.10
C TYR A 84 1.95 -5.74 -9.44
N PHE A 85 1.79 -4.95 -10.50
CA PHE A 85 1.71 -5.42 -11.87
C PHE A 85 3.09 -5.32 -12.53
N TYR A 86 3.54 -6.40 -13.15
CA TYR A 86 4.88 -6.47 -13.72
C TYR A 86 4.91 -7.22 -15.05
N LYS A 87 5.87 -6.84 -15.90
CA LYS A 87 6.21 -7.54 -17.15
C LYS A 87 7.70 -7.40 -17.37
N ASP A 88 8.37 -8.47 -17.83
CA ASP A 88 9.82 -8.51 -18.05
C ASP A 88 10.62 -8.08 -16.79
N ASN A 89 10.18 -8.56 -15.62
CA ASN A 89 10.71 -8.21 -14.30
C ASN A 89 10.68 -6.71 -13.92
N LYS A 90 9.96 -5.88 -14.68
CA LYS A 90 9.79 -4.45 -14.40
C LYS A 90 8.38 -4.14 -13.94
N CYS A 91 8.25 -3.25 -12.97
CA CYS A 91 6.95 -2.69 -12.57
C CYS A 91 6.31 -1.99 -13.76
N ARG A 92 5.00 -2.17 -13.91
CA ARG A 92 4.16 -1.41 -14.86
C ARG A 92 3.17 -0.54 -14.13
N ARG A 93 2.58 -1.09 -13.07
CA ARG A 93 1.60 -0.42 -12.21
C ARG A 93 1.75 -0.92 -10.78
N LEU A 94 1.66 0.01 -9.83
CA LEU A 94 1.51 -0.29 -8.42
C LEU A 94 0.18 0.30 -7.94
N SER A 95 -0.66 -0.51 -7.32
CA SER A 95 -1.86 -0.04 -6.63
C SER A 95 -1.73 -0.28 -5.14
N TYR A 96 -2.10 0.73 -4.35
CA TYR A 96 -2.14 0.69 -2.90
C TYR A 96 -3.54 1.10 -2.43
N ALA A 97 -4.28 0.16 -1.86
CA ALA A 97 -5.62 0.41 -1.34
C ALA A 97 -5.65 0.35 0.18
N THR A 98 -6.48 1.18 0.79
CA THR A 98 -6.71 1.21 2.24
C THR A 98 -8.17 1.52 2.57
N LEU A 99 -8.63 1.07 3.73
CA LEU A 99 -9.90 1.49 4.32
C LEU A 99 -9.75 2.65 5.32
N ASP A 100 -8.51 3.00 5.68
CA ASP A 100 -8.23 4.09 6.61
C ASP A 100 -8.12 5.44 5.90
N ALA A 101 -9.12 6.29 6.14
CA ALA A 101 -9.15 7.66 5.61
C ALA A 101 -7.95 8.50 6.06
N LYS A 102 -7.39 8.27 7.26
CA LYS A 102 -6.23 9.02 7.75
C LYS A 102 -4.98 8.70 6.94
N THR A 103 -4.74 7.41 6.69
CA THR A 103 -3.66 6.94 5.80
C THR A 103 -3.79 7.55 4.41
N PHE A 104 -4.99 7.52 3.82
CA PHE A 104 -5.21 8.09 2.50
C PHE A 104 -4.96 9.60 2.43
N GLU A 105 -5.49 10.38 3.38
CA GLU A 105 -5.29 11.82 3.40
C GLU A 105 -3.81 12.19 3.65
N ALA A 106 -3.08 11.40 4.45
CA ALA A 106 -1.63 11.58 4.62
C ALA A 106 -0.86 11.36 3.30
N LEU A 107 -1.23 10.34 2.52
CA LEU A 107 -0.62 10.07 1.22
C LEU A 107 -0.98 11.14 0.18
N LYS A 108 -2.24 11.54 0.14
CA LYS A 108 -2.72 12.63 -0.71
C LYS A 108 -1.97 13.93 -0.45
N ARG A 109 -1.74 14.29 0.82
CA ARG A 109 -0.92 15.46 1.19
C ARG A 109 0.50 15.37 0.61
N GLN A 110 1.16 14.21 0.77
CA GLN A 110 2.50 13.98 0.21
C GLN A 110 2.54 14.11 -1.32
N ILE A 111 1.49 13.65 -2.00
CA ILE A 111 1.36 13.77 -3.46
C ILE A 111 1.16 15.24 -3.86
N THR A 112 0.25 15.94 -3.18
CA THR A 112 -0.02 17.35 -3.48
C THR A 112 1.16 18.27 -3.18
N SER A 113 2.02 17.92 -2.22
CA SER A 113 3.23 18.71 -1.92
C SER A 113 4.35 18.55 -2.96
N LYS A 114 4.24 17.59 -3.90
CA LYS A 114 5.31 17.28 -4.87
C LYS A 114 5.29 18.10 -6.17
N ASN A 115 4.57 19.23 -6.20
CA ASN A 115 4.40 20.05 -7.41
C ASN A 115 3.98 19.23 -8.65
N MET A 116 3.20 18.16 -8.43
CA MET A 116 2.74 17.31 -9.53
C MET A 116 1.70 18.05 -10.37
N ARG A 117 1.76 17.86 -11.69
CA ARG A 117 0.78 18.47 -12.58
C ARG A 117 -0.53 17.70 -12.49
N LYS A 118 -1.60 18.33 -12.01
CA LYS A 118 -2.95 17.76 -12.09
C LYS A 118 -3.37 17.66 -13.56
N VAL A 119 -3.76 16.46 -14.00
CA VAL A 119 -4.18 16.17 -15.37
C VAL A 119 -5.70 16.16 -15.47
N SER A 120 -6.38 15.54 -14.51
CA SER A 120 -7.83 15.43 -14.51
C SER A 120 -8.41 15.27 -13.11
N SER A 121 -9.71 15.54 -12.99
CA SER A 121 -10.51 15.30 -11.79
C SER A 121 -11.88 14.84 -12.24
N LYS A 122 -12.41 13.79 -11.61
CA LYS A 122 -13.76 13.29 -11.86
C LYS A 122 -14.44 13.02 -10.53
N ASN A 123 -15.64 13.56 -10.36
CA ASN A 123 -16.51 13.28 -9.22
C ASN A 123 -17.86 12.82 -9.76
N ALA A 124 -18.26 11.58 -9.48
CA ALA A 124 -19.52 11.03 -9.95
C ALA A 124 -20.04 9.96 -8.99
N LYS A 125 -21.30 10.08 -8.56
CA LYS A 125 -22.06 9.05 -7.81
C LYS A 125 -21.21 8.24 -6.82
N GLY A 126 -20.63 8.89 -5.80
CA GLY A 126 -19.85 8.19 -4.76
C GLY A 126 -18.40 7.85 -5.12
N LEU A 127 -17.95 8.11 -6.36
CA LEU A 127 -16.57 7.98 -6.81
C LEU A 127 -15.94 9.37 -6.98
N SER A 128 -14.77 9.57 -6.36
CA SER A 128 -13.90 10.73 -6.59
C SER A 128 -12.54 10.24 -7.07
N GLN A 129 -12.11 10.71 -8.23
CA GLN A 129 -10.82 10.38 -8.83
C GLN A 129 -10.08 11.66 -9.21
N THR A 130 -8.79 11.71 -8.92
CA THR A 130 -7.90 12.80 -9.36
C THR A 130 -6.59 12.22 -9.88
N THR A 131 -6.21 12.60 -11.08
CA THR A 131 -4.99 12.10 -11.74
C THR A 131 -3.95 13.20 -11.83
N TYR A 132 -2.71 12.85 -11.49
CA TYR A 132 -1.53 13.69 -11.52
C TYR A 132 -0.45 13.07 -12.40
N GLN A 133 0.40 13.93 -12.96
CA GLN A 133 1.61 13.54 -13.69
C GLN A 133 2.84 14.10 -12.98
N TRP A 134 3.86 13.24 -12.86
CA TRP A 134 5.12 13.57 -12.23
C TRP A 134 6.27 12.78 -12.88
N GLY A 135 7.04 13.44 -13.76
CA GLY A 135 8.08 12.77 -14.55
C GLY A 135 7.48 11.65 -15.42
N SER A 136 8.01 10.43 -15.29
CA SER A 136 7.51 9.23 -15.96
C SER A 136 6.34 8.55 -15.25
N TYR A 137 5.82 9.15 -14.16
CA TYR A 137 4.74 8.58 -13.36
C TYR A 137 3.40 9.26 -13.64
N THR A 138 2.36 8.45 -13.75
CA THR A 138 0.96 8.90 -13.62
C THR A 138 0.41 8.38 -12.30
N VAL A 139 -0.04 9.28 -11.42
CA VAL A 139 -0.54 8.95 -10.09
C VAL A 139 -2.04 9.25 -10.04
N MET A 140 -2.86 8.25 -9.78
CA MET A 140 -4.30 8.39 -9.60
C MET A 140 -4.65 8.21 -8.13
N LEU A 141 -5.36 9.19 -7.57
CA LEU A 141 -6.01 9.11 -6.27
C LEU A 141 -7.48 8.78 -6.49
N GLU A 142 -7.98 7.73 -5.84
CA GLU A 142 -9.37 7.32 -5.88
C GLU A 142 -9.95 7.20 -4.48
N GLN A 143 -11.18 7.70 -4.32
CA GLN A 143 -12.04 7.45 -3.16
C GLN A 143 -13.38 6.92 -3.67
N ASN A 144 -13.77 5.75 -3.20
CA ASN A 144 -15.03 5.10 -3.58
C ASN A 144 -15.89 4.85 -2.34
N SER A 145 -17.06 5.50 -2.31
CA SER A 145 -18.04 5.39 -1.22
C SER A 145 -19.16 4.39 -1.51
N ASN A 146 -19.12 3.74 -2.69
CA ASN A 146 -20.05 2.67 -3.06
C ASN A 146 -19.44 1.28 -2.88
N SER A 147 -18.22 1.19 -2.34
CA SER A 147 -17.60 -0.12 -2.09
C SER A 147 -18.40 -0.88 -1.05
N VAL A 148 -18.36 -2.21 -1.15
CA VAL A 148 -18.96 -3.10 -0.18
C VAL A 148 -17.93 -4.09 0.34
N ASP A 149 -18.07 -4.52 1.58
CA ASP A 149 -17.28 -5.61 2.13
C ASP A 149 -17.76 -6.99 1.62
N GLN A 150 -17.15 -8.06 2.12
CA GLN A 150 -17.52 -9.44 1.75
C GLN A 150 -18.95 -9.83 2.19
N GLU A 151 -19.53 -9.10 3.15
CA GLU A 151 -20.89 -9.27 3.64
C GLU A 151 -21.87 -8.31 2.95
N ASN A 152 -21.44 -7.64 1.88
CA ASN A 152 -22.22 -6.66 1.11
C ASN A 152 -22.60 -5.40 1.92
N LYS A 153 -21.87 -5.08 2.99
CA LYS A 153 -22.08 -3.86 3.78
C LYS A 153 -21.34 -2.67 3.15
N PRO A 154 -21.95 -1.48 3.08
CA PRO A 154 -21.29 -0.29 2.55
C PRO A 154 -20.03 0.08 3.31
N ILE A 155 -18.94 0.28 2.58
CA ILE A 155 -17.65 0.74 3.09
C ILE A 155 -17.09 1.84 2.18
N LYS A 156 -16.26 2.72 2.76
CA LYS A 156 -15.43 3.64 1.97
C LYS A 156 -14.09 2.98 1.72
N SER A 157 -13.69 2.93 0.46
CA SER A 157 -12.36 2.48 0.06
C SER A 157 -11.58 3.64 -0.57
N PHE A 158 -10.26 3.57 -0.41
CA PHE A 158 -9.34 4.56 -0.92
C PHE A 158 -8.21 3.85 -1.64
N GLU A 159 -7.81 4.36 -2.81
CA GLU A 159 -6.78 3.74 -3.63
C GLU A 159 -5.83 4.79 -4.22
N ILE A 160 -4.56 4.42 -4.29
CA ILE A 160 -3.52 5.14 -5.01
C ILE A 160 -2.95 4.21 -6.06
N THR A 161 -3.09 4.59 -7.32
CA THR A 161 -2.46 3.88 -8.44
C THR A 161 -1.29 4.70 -8.96
N ILE A 162 -0.14 4.05 -9.17
CA ILE A 162 1.06 4.61 -9.77
C ILE A 162 1.37 3.82 -11.04
N ASP A 163 1.16 4.47 -12.18
CA ASP A 163 1.52 3.96 -13.51
C ASP A 163 2.89 4.48 -13.94
N ILE A 164 3.68 3.61 -14.55
CA ILE A 164 4.97 3.94 -15.16
C ILE A 164 4.79 3.98 -16.68
N MET A 165 5.09 5.14 -17.28
CA MET A 165 5.03 5.34 -18.73
C MET A 165 6.22 4.70 -19.46
#